data_AF-A0A3D0H7H1-F1
#
_entry.id   AF-A0A3D0H7H1-F1
#
_cell.length_a   1.000
_cell.length_b   1.000
_cell.length_c   1.000
_cell.angle_alpha   90.00
_cell.angle_beta   90.00
_cell.angle_gamma   90.00
#
_symmetry.space_group_name_H-M   'P 1'
#
loop_
_entity.id
_entity.type
_entity.pdbx_description
1 polymer ?
#
loop_
_entity_poly.entity_id
_entity_poly.type
_entity_poly.pdbx_seq_one_letter_code
_entity_poly.pdbx_strand_id
1 'polypeptide(L)'
;MGLVTLLLLVATWYLGYSTTRHMKGLLRDQFNQQQLVLAQAAAMRIEANVQNAIADLILLNSLPAIQYSEREGYESLLVSTLPVLSRDQILEIRRVNRDGNTLFVAGEQGISVEHIGVGPQEAGVYLPWAATMSNRGKTMSTGVRSRDPAKDRRNMVMDLIIPTYEDAADERHPHASHRFSGYLRATLNVSELLRQVIPPIHSGKTGYAWVLDASAIFLHHPESSFIGENAFEIRNQRNASISFVQINQIQREEMLQG
;
A
#
# COMPACT_ATOMS: atom_id res chain seq x y z
N MET A 1 -31.73 -30.23 56.57
CA MET A 1 -31.19 -28.88 56.29
C MET A 1 -29.82 -28.91 55.64
N GLY A 2 -28.80 -29.56 56.23
CA GLY A 2 -27.42 -29.55 55.69
C GLY A 2 -27.21 -30.11 54.27
N LEU A 3 -27.97 -31.13 53.87
CA LEU A 3 -27.88 -31.72 52.52
C LEU A 3 -28.37 -30.75 51.43
N VAL A 4 -29.47 -30.04 51.71
CA VAL A 4 -30.09 -29.08 50.77
C VAL A 4 -29.16 -27.88 50.56
N THR A 5 -28.54 -27.38 51.62
CA THR A 5 -27.55 -26.30 51.53
C THR A 5 -26.30 -26.72 50.77
N LEU A 6 -25.82 -27.96 50.95
CA LEU A 6 -24.66 -28.48 50.21
C LEU A 6 -24.96 -28.60 48.71
N LEU A 7 -26.15 -29.10 48.35
CA LEU A 7 -26.58 -29.20 46.96
C LEU A 7 -26.71 -27.83 46.28
N LEU A 8 -27.24 -26.83 47.00
CA LEU A 8 -27.33 -25.46 46.50
C LEU A 8 -25.95 -24.83 46.27
N LEU A 9 -24.98 -25.09 47.15
CA LEU A 9 -23.60 -24.61 47.00
C LEU A 9 -22.90 -25.25 45.80
N VAL A 10 -23.06 -26.56 45.62
CA VAL A 10 -22.50 -27.28 44.45
C VAL A 10 -23.13 -26.76 43.16
N ALA A 11 -24.44 -26.54 43.15
CA ALA A 11 -25.15 -26.00 41.98
C ALA A 11 -24.71 -24.57 41.64
N THR A 12 -24.57 -23.69 42.64
CA THR A 12 -24.06 -22.31 42.41
C THR A 12 -22.62 -22.30 41.94
N TRP A 13 -21.77 -23.16 42.49
CA TRP A 13 -20.37 -23.29 42.06
C TRP A 13 -20.26 -23.82 40.61
N TYR A 14 -21.06 -24.84 40.27
CA TYR A 14 -21.14 -25.37 38.91
C TYR A 14 -21.65 -24.35 37.90
N LEU A 15 -22.74 -23.63 38.24
CA LEU A 15 -23.29 -22.56 37.41
C LEU A 15 -22.28 -21.42 37.22
N GLY A 16 -21.58 -21.00 38.27
CA GLY A 16 -20.54 -19.97 38.18
C GLY A 16 -19.36 -20.42 37.28
N TYR A 17 -18.89 -21.65 37.43
CA TYR A 17 -17.82 -22.21 36.62
C TYR A 17 -18.24 -22.36 35.14
N SER A 18 -19.43 -22.88 34.87
CA SER A 18 -19.96 -23.03 33.52
C SER A 18 -20.17 -21.68 32.83
N THR A 19 -20.79 -20.73 33.53
CA THR A 19 -21.09 -19.40 33.00
C THR A 19 -19.80 -18.64 32.67
N THR A 20 -18.80 -18.67 33.54
CA THR A 20 -17.51 -18.00 33.26
C THR A 20 -16.78 -18.62 32.07
N ARG A 21 -16.85 -19.94 31.89
CA ARG A 21 -16.23 -20.61 30.74
C ARG A 21 -16.96 -20.30 29.44
N HIS A 22 -18.29 -20.27 29.47
CA HIS A 22 -19.11 -19.93 28.31
C HIS A 22 -18.97 -18.45 27.90
N MET A 23 -18.99 -17.55 28.89
CA MET A 23 -18.78 -16.12 28.70
C MET A 23 -17.41 -15.83 28.08
N LYS A 24 -16.35 -16.53 28.53
CA LYS A 24 -15.01 -16.41 27.95
C LYS A 24 -14.96 -16.83 26.47
N GLY A 25 -15.70 -17.87 26.10
CA GLY A 25 -15.82 -18.32 24.70
C GLY A 25 -16.48 -17.26 23.83
N LEU A 26 -17.68 -16.83 24.21
CA LEU A 26 -18.44 -15.80 23.48
C LEU A 26 -17.67 -14.49 23.32
N LEU A 27 -17.00 -14.02 24.38
CA LEU A 27 -16.19 -12.81 24.32
C LEU A 27 -15.00 -12.95 23.36
N ARG A 28 -14.34 -14.12 23.32
CA ARG A 28 -13.26 -14.38 22.38
C ARG A 28 -13.75 -14.39 20.94
N ASP A 29 -14.88 -15.04 20.68
CA ASP A 29 -15.46 -15.13 19.34
C ASP A 29 -15.89 -13.75 18.85
N GLN A 30 -16.58 -12.97 19.69
CA GLN A 30 -16.94 -11.59 19.40
C GLN A 30 -15.71 -10.70 19.16
N PHE A 31 -14.66 -10.85 19.96
CA PHE A 31 -13.42 -10.10 19.81
C PHE A 31 -12.71 -10.42 18.49
N ASN A 32 -12.63 -11.69 18.11
CA ASN A 32 -12.06 -12.10 16.82
C ASN A 32 -12.88 -11.59 15.64
N GLN A 33 -14.22 -11.65 15.72
CA GLN A 33 -15.10 -11.08 14.69
C GLN A 33 -14.91 -9.57 14.55
N GLN A 34 -14.80 -8.83 15.67
CA GLN A 34 -14.51 -7.40 15.64
C GLN A 34 -13.16 -7.11 14.97
N GLN A 35 -12.11 -7.88 15.29
CA GLN A 35 -10.80 -7.73 14.65
C GLN A 35 -10.86 -7.99 13.14
N LEU A 36 -11.61 -9.00 12.71
CA LEU A 36 -11.76 -9.31 11.29
C LEU A 36 -12.47 -8.17 10.54
N VAL A 37 -13.57 -7.63 11.09
CA VAL A 37 -14.30 -6.51 10.48
C VAL A 37 -13.41 -5.27 10.38
N LEU A 38 -12.63 -4.96 11.43
CA LEU A 38 -11.69 -3.85 11.41
C LEU A 38 -10.58 -4.05 10.37
N ALA A 39 -10.02 -5.27 10.28
CA ALA A 39 -9.00 -5.60 9.31
C ALA A 39 -9.51 -5.51 7.86
N GLN A 40 -10.72 -6.02 7.59
CA GLN A 40 -11.37 -5.92 6.28
C GLN A 40 -11.68 -4.46 5.92
N ALA A 41 -12.20 -3.67 6.86
CA ALA A 41 -12.44 -2.24 6.64
C ALA A 41 -11.15 -1.48 6.31
N ALA A 42 -10.05 -1.81 7.00
CA ALA A 42 -8.73 -1.25 6.72
C ALA A 42 -8.24 -1.65 5.32
N ALA A 43 -8.33 -2.92 4.97
CA ALA A 43 -7.95 -3.44 3.65
C ALA A 43 -8.74 -2.74 2.53
N MET A 44 -10.08 -2.69 2.64
CA MET A 44 -10.93 -1.99 1.68
C MET A 44 -10.55 -0.52 1.53
N ARG A 45 -10.19 0.16 2.63
CA ARG A 45 -9.77 1.57 2.57
C ARG A 45 -8.39 1.72 1.92
N ILE A 46 -7.44 0.82 2.17
CA ILE A 46 -6.13 0.81 1.51
C ILE A 46 -6.31 0.59 0.01
N GLU A 47 -7.09 -0.42 -0.38
CA GLU A 47 -7.39 -0.74 -1.77
C GLU A 47 -8.06 0.42 -2.48
N ALA A 48 -9.06 1.05 -1.86
CA ALA A 48 -9.73 2.22 -2.43
C ALA A 48 -8.76 3.38 -2.72
N ASN A 49 -7.83 3.67 -1.80
CA ASN A 49 -6.82 4.72 -2.03
C ASN A 49 -5.90 4.38 -3.21
N VAL A 50 -5.45 3.12 -3.30
CA VAL A 50 -4.61 2.67 -4.43
C VAL A 50 -5.39 2.73 -5.75
N GLN A 51 -6.66 2.32 -5.76
CA GLN A 51 -7.50 2.38 -6.95
C GLN A 51 -7.80 3.82 -7.40
N ASN A 52 -8.01 4.74 -6.47
CA ASN A 52 -8.15 6.17 -6.78
C ASN A 52 -6.87 6.70 -7.46
N ALA A 53 -5.70 6.44 -6.87
CA ALA A 53 -4.42 6.83 -7.46
C ALA A 53 -4.21 6.22 -8.87
N ILE A 54 -4.66 4.99 -9.10
CA ILE A 54 -4.64 4.37 -10.45
C ILE A 54 -5.58 5.12 -11.40
N ALA A 55 -6.80 5.44 -10.97
CA ALA A 55 -7.78 6.15 -11.80
C ALA A 55 -7.29 7.55 -12.19
N ASP A 56 -6.71 8.28 -11.24
CA ASP A 56 -6.13 9.61 -11.51
C ASP A 56 -4.94 9.52 -12.46
N LEU A 57 -4.11 8.48 -12.33
CA LEU A 57 -2.99 8.26 -13.23
C LEU A 57 -3.44 7.88 -14.64
N ILE A 58 -4.51 7.08 -14.77
CA ILE A 58 -5.13 6.76 -16.06
C ILE A 58 -5.67 8.02 -16.72
N LEU A 59 -6.38 8.86 -15.95
CA LEU A 59 -6.91 10.13 -16.44
C LEU A 59 -5.78 11.02 -16.95
N LEU A 60 -4.70 11.18 -16.17
CA LEU A 60 -3.53 11.94 -16.59
C LEU A 60 -2.89 11.36 -17.87
N ASN A 61 -2.76 10.04 -17.95
CA ASN A 61 -2.21 9.35 -19.12
C ASN A 61 -3.11 9.45 -20.36
N SER A 62 -4.40 9.79 -20.21
CA SER A 62 -5.33 10.00 -21.32
C SER A 62 -5.16 11.36 -22.00
N LEU A 63 -4.44 12.29 -21.39
CA LEU A 63 -4.32 13.66 -21.89
C LEU A 63 -3.42 13.72 -23.13
N PRO A 64 -3.85 14.39 -24.23
CA PRO A 64 -3.07 14.52 -25.45
C PRO A 64 -1.68 15.06 -25.19
N ALA A 65 -1.59 16.08 -24.31
CA ALA A 65 -0.34 16.56 -23.75
C ALA A 65 0.53 15.36 -23.38
N ILE A 66 0.29 14.63 -22.29
CA ILE A 66 1.10 13.48 -21.81
C ILE A 66 1.44 12.43 -22.88
N GLN A 67 0.52 12.15 -23.80
CA GLN A 67 0.71 11.13 -24.83
C GLN A 67 1.73 11.54 -25.90
N TYR A 68 1.69 12.80 -26.35
CA TYR A 68 2.44 13.29 -27.51
C TYR A 68 3.79 13.98 -27.21
N SER A 69 4.21 14.08 -25.95
CA SER A 69 5.48 14.73 -25.53
C SER A 69 5.62 16.22 -25.93
N GLU A 70 4.51 16.95 -26.10
CA GLU A 70 4.46 18.38 -26.46
C GLU A 70 4.98 19.38 -25.40
N ARG A 71 6.27 19.73 -25.40
CA ARG A 71 6.88 20.68 -24.43
C ARG A 71 6.02 21.92 -24.03
N GLU A 72 5.33 22.57 -24.96
CA GLU A 72 4.58 23.83 -24.70
C GLU A 72 3.29 23.66 -23.87
N GLY A 73 2.58 22.53 -23.96
CA GLY A 73 1.33 22.29 -23.21
C GLY A 73 1.54 21.63 -21.84
N TYR A 74 2.76 21.21 -21.55
CA TYR A 74 3.09 20.29 -20.47
C TYR A 74 3.30 20.95 -19.12
N GLU A 75 3.96 22.11 -19.10
CA GLU A 75 4.30 22.80 -17.86
C GLU A 75 3.01 23.27 -17.14
N SER A 76 2.06 23.83 -17.89
CA SER A 76 0.76 24.27 -17.34
C SER A 76 -0.10 23.09 -16.86
N LEU A 77 -0.06 21.96 -17.55
CA LEU A 77 -0.75 20.75 -17.11
C LEU A 77 -0.17 20.23 -15.79
N LEU A 78 1.15 20.23 -15.64
CA LEU A 78 1.78 19.70 -14.44
C LEU A 78 1.58 20.61 -13.22
N VAL A 79 1.63 21.94 -13.38
CA VAL A 79 1.33 22.89 -12.29
C VAL A 79 -0.11 22.72 -11.80
N SER A 80 -1.04 22.39 -12.70
CA SER A 80 -2.45 22.19 -12.35
C SER A 80 -2.75 20.79 -11.80
N THR A 81 -2.01 19.76 -12.22
CA THR A 81 -2.29 18.36 -11.81
C THR A 81 -1.56 17.95 -10.53
N LEU A 82 -0.36 18.49 -10.26
CA LEU A 82 0.44 18.10 -9.08
C LEU A 82 -0.29 18.28 -7.73
N PRO A 83 -0.92 19.44 -7.43
CA PRO A 83 -1.64 19.63 -6.17
C PRO A 83 -2.83 18.68 -5.99
N VAL A 84 -3.40 18.20 -7.10
CA VAL A 84 -4.49 17.23 -7.09
C VAL A 84 -3.95 15.86 -6.70
N LEU A 85 -2.85 15.44 -7.31
CA LEU A 85 -2.24 14.12 -7.09
C LEU A 85 -1.58 13.97 -5.71
N SER A 86 -1.10 15.07 -5.12
CA SER A 86 -0.60 15.06 -3.73
C SER A 86 -1.71 14.69 -2.72
N ARG A 87 -3.00 14.80 -3.06
CA ARG A 87 -4.10 14.33 -2.19
C ARG A 87 -4.12 12.81 -2.06
N ASP A 88 -3.69 12.08 -3.09
CA ASP A 88 -3.73 10.62 -3.15
C ASP A 88 -2.40 9.97 -2.74
N GLN A 89 -1.59 10.71 -1.97
CA GLN A 89 -0.29 10.25 -1.47
C GLN A 89 0.74 9.95 -2.56
N ILE A 90 0.58 10.56 -3.74
CA ILE A 90 1.56 10.46 -4.82
C ILE A 90 2.69 11.47 -4.54
N LEU A 91 3.90 10.94 -4.34
CA LEU A 91 5.12 11.73 -4.08
C LEU A 91 5.75 12.26 -5.37
N GLU A 92 5.70 11.44 -6.40
CA GLU A 92 6.38 11.70 -7.66
C GLU A 92 5.55 11.14 -8.82
N ILE A 93 5.44 11.91 -9.90
CA ILE A 93 5.08 11.40 -11.22
C ILE A 93 6.25 11.58 -12.16
N ARG A 94 6.58 10.52 -12.88
CA ARG A 94 7.67 10.48 -13.85
C ARG A 94 7.17 10.01 -15.20
N ARG A 95 7.51 10.75 -16.25
CA ARG A 95 7.27 10.34 -17.64
C ARG A 95 8.57 9.84 -18.24
N VAL A 96 8.53 8.63 -18.80
CA VAL A 96 9.67 8.00 -19.48
C VAL A 96 9.29 7.76 -20.93
N ASN A 97 10.09 8.25 -21.88
CA ASN A 97 9.82 8.08 -23.30
C ASN A 97 10.04 6.64 -23.78
N ARG A 98 9.76 6.38 -25.06
CA ARG A 98 9.95 5.06 -25.70
C ARG A 98 11.40 4.56 -25.72
N ASP A 99 12.36 5.45 -25.54
CA ASP A 99 13.80 5.14 -25.53
C ASP A 99 14.32 4.86 -24.11
N GLY A 100 13.45 4.95 -23.09
CA GLY A 100 13.82 4.77 -21.68
C GLY A 100 14.35 6.04 -21.01
N ASN A 101 14.31 7.18 -21.70
CA ASN A 101 14.76 8.46 -21.15
C ASN A 101 13.65 9.10 -20.32
N THR A 102 14.01 9.59 -19.12
CA THR A 102 13.09 10.40 -18.32
C THR A 102 12.89 11.75 -19.01
N LEU A 103 11.65 12.06 -19.39
CA LEU A 103 11.28 13.35 -19.96
C LEU A 103 11.03 14.39 -18.86
N PHE A 104 10.38 14.00 -17.77
CA PHE A 104 10.17 14.88 -16.62
C PHE A 104 9.93 14.11 -15.33
N VAL A 105 10.13 14.83 -14.22
CA VAL A 105 9.80 14.39 -12.86
C VAL A 105 9.08 15.53 -12.15
N ALA A 106 7.88 15.23 -11.67
CA ALA A 106 7.00 16.13 -10.95
C ALA A 106 6.83 15.61 -9.52
N GLY A 107 7.12 16.41 -8.49
CA GLY A 107 6.94 16.00 -7.10
C GLY A 107 6.83 17.19 -6.13
N GLU A 108 6.89 16.93 -4.83
CA GLU A 108 6.73 17.96 -3.78
C GLU A 108 7.74 19.13 -3.87
N GLN A 109 8.92 18.88 -4.45
CA GLN A 109 9.97 19.90 -4.63
C GLN A 109 9.77 20.75 -5.90
N GLY A 110 8.65 20.56 -6.61
CA GLY A 110 8.31 21.22 -7.86
C GLY A 110 8.44 20.32 -9.08
N ILE A 111 8.40 20.94 -10.25
CA ILE A 111 8.60 20.26 -11.53
C ILE A 111 10.07 20.40 -11.91
N SER A 112 10.77 19.29 -12.07
CA SER A 112 12.08 19.26 -12.70
C SER A 112 11.91 18.82 -14.15
N VAL A 113 12.05 19.80 -15.06
CA VAL A 113 12.17 19.58 -16.50
C VAL A 113 13.66 19.58 -16.81
N GLU A 114 14.19 18.42 -17.19
CA GLU A 114 15.57 18.14 -17.64
C GLU A 114 16.73 17.94 -16.63
N HIS A 115 17.50 16.89 -16.94
CA HIS A 115 18.87 16.54 -16.51
C HIS A 115 19.19 16.46 -15.01
N ILE A 116 18.34 15.81 -14.21
CA ILE A 116 18.87 15.14 -13.01
C ILE A 116 19.48 13.81 -13.46
N GLY A 117 20.77 13.88 -13.83
CA GLY A 117 21.64 12.74 -13.94
C GLY A 117 21.76 12.04 -12.59
N VAL A 118 20.82 11.14 -12.30
CA VAL A 118 20.98 10.07 -11.31
C VAL A 118 20.30 8.83 -11.89
N GLY A 119 21.14 7.93 -12.44
CA GLY A 119 20.83 6.54 -12.75
C GLY A 119 20.05 6.25 -14.04
N PRO A 120 20.73 6.16 -15.20
CA PRO A 120 20.19 5.56 -16.44
C PRO A 120 19.63 4.13 -16.27
N GLN A 121 19.85 3.47 -15.12
CA GLN A 121 19.54 2.07 -14.90
C GLN A 121 18.15 1.77 -14.31
N GLU A 122 17.43 2.71 -13.69
CA GLU A 122 16.09 2.41 -13.11
C GLU A 122 14.90 2.82 -14.00
N ALA A 123 15.02 3.91 -14.76
CA ALA A 123 13.92 4.40 -15.60
C ALA A 123 13.65 3.51 -16.83
N GLY A 124 14.60 2.69 -17.26
CA GLY A 124 14.38 1.73 -18.35
C GLY A 124 13.75 0.41 -17.90
N VAL A 125 13.75 0.10 -16.60
CA VAL A 125 13.47 -1.26 -16.08
C VAL A 125 12.07 -1.73 -16.46
N TYR A 126 11.10 -0.82 -16.47
CA TYR A 126 9.71 -1.15 -16.77
C TYR A 126 9.36 -1.01 -18.26
N LEU A 127 10.28 -0.52 -19.09
CA LEU A 127 10.05 -0.30 -20.51
C LEU A 127 9.70 -1.59 -21.27
N PRO A 128 10.36 -2.75 -21.05
CA PRO A 128 9.99 -4.00 -21.72
C PRO A 128 8.56 -4.43 -21.39
N TRP A 129 8.15 -4.29 -20.14
CA TRP A 129 6.77 -4.57 -19.72
C TRP A 129 5.79 -3.60 -20.38
N ALA A 130 6.08 -2.30 -20.35
CA ALA A 130 5.17 -1.28 -20.86
C ALA A 130 5.01 -1.30 -22.39
N ALA A 131 6.09 -1.62 -23.12
CA ALA A 131 6.09 -1.72 -24.58
C ALA A 131 5.34 -2.96 -25.11
N THR A 132 5.04 -3.93 -24.25
CA THR A 132 4.27 -5.12 -24.64
C THR A 132 2.82 -4.73 -24.92
N MET A 133 2.36 -4.92 -26.16
CA MET A 133 1.02 -4.49 -26.59
C MET A 133 -0.13 -5.05 -25.74
N SER A 134 -0.02 -6.28 -25.24
CA SER A 134 -1.03 -6.88 -24.34
C SER A 134 -1.15 -6.19 -22.97
N ASN A 135 -0.25 -5.26 -22.66
CA ASN A 135 -0.27 -4.45 -21.44
C ASN A 135 -0.83 -3.05 -21.68
N ARG A 136 -1.16 -2.67 -22.91
CA ARG A 136 -1.89 -1.43 -23.19
C ARG A 136 -3.20 -1.41 -22.39
N GLY A 137 -3.44 -0.30 -21.69
CA GLY A 137 -4.59 -0.14 -20.80
C GLY A 137 -4.49 -0.88 -19.46
N LYS A 138 -3.40 -1.59 -19.17
CA LYS A 138 -3.14 -2.20 -17.85
C LYS A 138 -2.23 -1.31 -17.01
N THR A 139 -2.34 -1.47 -15.70
CA THR A 139 -1.46 -0.86 -14.71
C THR A 139 -0.66 -1.95 -14.02
N MET A 140 0.66 -1.77 -13.94
CA MET A 140 1.52 -2.60 -13.10
C MET A 140 1.77 -1.89 -11.78
N SER A 141 1.69 -2.63 -10.68
CA SER A 141 2.22 -2.20 -9.39
C SER A 141 3.51 -2.95 -9.11
N THR A 142 4.48 -2.24 -8.55
CA THR A 142 5.64 -2.87 -7.92
C THR A 142 5.28 -3.41 -6.54
N GLY A 143 6.15 -4.27 -5.98
CA GLY A 143 6.12 -4.55 -4.55
C GLY A 143 6.50 -3.30 -3.74
N VAL A 144 6.06 -3.25 -2.48
CA VAL A 144 6.43 -2.16 -1.59
C VAL A 144 7.92 -2.25 -1.25
N ARG A 145 8.61 -1.12 -1.33
CA ARG A 145 10.05 -1.03 -1.08
C ARG A 145 10.40 0.20 -0.28
N SER A 146 11.53 0.18 0.42
CA SER A 146 12.09 1.40 0.99
C SER A 146 12.48 2.36 -0.14
N ARG A 147 12.17 3.66 0.05
CA ARG A 147 12.50 4.73 -0.88
C ARG A 147 14.00 4.92 -1.03
N ASP A 148 14.75 4.83 0.06
CA ASP A 148 16.21 4.87 0.10
C ASP A 148 16.69 3.78 1.07
N PRO A 149 16.92 2.55 0.59
CA PRO A 149 17.32 1.44 1.47
C PRO A 149 18.61 1.67 2.24
N ALA A 150 19.48 2.57 1.74
CA ALA A 150 20.77 2.89 2.35
C ALA A 150 20.65 3.92 3.48
N LYS A 151 19.69 4.86 3.39
CA LYS A 151 19.50 5.93 4.38
C LYS A 151 18.26 5.78 5.26
N ASP A 152 17.18 5.24 4.72
CA ASP A 152 15.88 5.20 5.39
C ASP A 152 14.99 4.02 4.96
N ARG A 153 15.02 2.97 5.77
CA ARG A 153 14.19 1.77 5.58
C ARG A 153 12.71 1.97 5.92
N ARG A 154 12.33 3.08 6.56
CA ARG A 154 10.97 3.27 7.12
C ARG A 154 10.03 3.98 6.15
N ASN A 155 10.59 4.73 5.21
CA ASN A 155 9.84 5.39 4.16
C ASN A 155 9.57 4.40 3.04
N MET A 156 8.41 3.75 3.12
CA MET A 156 7.93 2.74 2.19
C MET A 156 7.17 3.39 1.04
N VAL A 157 7.51 2.98 -0.17
CA VAL A 157 6.91 3.46 -1.41
C VAL A 157 6.54 2.30 -2.31
N MET A 158 5.62 2.58 -3.23
CA MET A 158 5.20 1.67 -4.27
C MET A 158 5.05 2.44 -5.57
N ASP A 159 5.60 1.92 -6.65
CA ASP A 159 5.42 2.49 -7.98
C ASP A 159 4.24 1.85 -8.71
N LEU A 160 3.42 2.69 -9.34
CA LEU A 160 2.41 2.35 -10.34
C LEU A 160 2.93 2.73 -11.72
N ILE A 161 2.84 1.82 -12.69
CA ILE A 161 3.35 2.00 -14.06
C ILE A 161 2.21 1.81 -15.04
N ILE A 162 1.99 2.80 -15.91
CA ILE A 162 0.98 2.77 -16.96
C ILE A 162 1.63 3.01 -18.33
N PRO A 163 1.46 2.12 -19.30
CA PRO A 163 1.92 2.34 -20.66
C PRO A 163 1.21 3.53 -21.32
N THR A 164 1.97 4.36 -22.01
CA THR A 164 1.46 5.52 -22.73
C THR A 164 1.44 5.22 -24.22
N TYR A 165 0.27 5.39 -24.82
CA TYR A 165 0.05 5.29 -26.26
C TYR A 165 -0.60 6.57 -26.76
N GLU A 166 -0.27 6.95 -27.99
CA GLU A 166 -0.79 8.13 -28.68
C GLU A 166 -2.24 7.89 -29.18
N ASP A 167 -3.19 7.84 -28.25
CA ASP A 167 -4.57 7.42 -28.45
C ASP A 167 -5.59 8.58 -28.50
N ALA A 168 -5.23 9.73 -27.96
CA ALA A 168 -6.08 10.92 -27.94
C ALA A 168 -5.95 11.70 -29.25
N ALA A 169 -7.01 12.41 -29.64
CA ALA A 169 -6.97 13.35 -30.75
C ALA A 169 -7.12 14.78 -30.21
N ASP A 170 -6.41 15.73 -30.81
CA ASP A 170 -6.52 17.16 -30.54
C ASP A 170 -6.26 18.00 -31.80
N GLU A 171 -6.23 19.33 -31.67
CA GLU A 171 -6.01 20.24 -32.82
C GLU A 171 -4.65 20.03 -33.51
N ARG A 172 -3.62 19.59 -32.77
CA ARG A 172 -2.27 19.33 -33.28
C ARG A 172 -2.13 17.90 -33.82
N HIS A 173 -2.95 16.98 -33.31
CA HIS A 173 -2.99 15.56 -33.60
C HIS A 173 -4.43 15.13 -33.92
N PRO A 174 -4.97 15.48 -35.11
CA PRO A 174 -6.38 15.21 -35.44
C PRO A 174 -6.73 13.72 -35.52
N HIS A 175 -5.73 12.85 -35.60
CA HIS A 175 -5.89 11.40 -35.62
C HIS A 175 -4.92 10.75 -34.63
N ALA A 176 -5.43 9.81 -33.84
CA ALA A 176 -4.63 8.99 -32.94
C ALA A 176 -3.63 8.13 -33.73
N SER A 177 -2.35 8.19 -33.36
CA SER A 177 -1.31 7.39 -34.03
C SER A 177 -1.22 5.96 -33.46
N HIS A 178 -1.81 5.72 -32.28
CA HIS A 178 -1.78 4.47 -31.52
C HIS A 178 -0.38 3.94 -31.21
N ARG A 179 0.62 4.78 -31.36
CA ARG A 179 2.02 4.40 -31.18
C ARG A 179 2.37 4.43 -29.70
N PHE A 180 3.15 3.44 -29.27
CA PHE A 180 3.76 3.46 -27.94
C PHE A 180 4.69 4.67 -27.81
N SER A 181 4.47 5.48 -26.78
CA SER A 181 5.26 6.69 -26.50
C SER A 181 6.05 6.60 -25.19
N GLY A 182 6.08 5.42 -24.56
CA GLY A 182 6.77 5.17 -23.30
C GLY A 182 5.76 4.87 -22.18
N TYR A 183 6.05 5.31 -20.96
CA TYR A 183 5.15 5.07 -19.84
C TYR A 183 5.13 6.24 -18.84
N LEU A 184 4.10 6.23 -18.00
CA LEU A 184 3.97 7.09 -16.83
C LEU A 184 4.16 6.25 -15.57
N ARG A 185 4.91 6.78 -14.60
CA ARG A 185 5.10 6.19 -13.28
C ARG A 185 4.61 7.14 -12.22
N ALA A 186 3.79 6.66 -11.29
CA ALA A 186 3.51 7.35 -10.04
C ALA A 186 4.15 6.60 -8.87
N THR A 187 4.77 7.32 -7.94
CA THR A 187 5.35 6.76 -6.72
C THR A 187 4.46 7.14 -5.53
N LEU A 188 3.80 6.16 -4.93
CA LEU A 188 2.90 6.32 -3.79
C LEU A 188 3.67 6.22 -2.47
N ASN A 189 3.33 7.08 -1.51
CA ASN A 189 3.79 7.00 -0.14
C ASN A 189 2.95 6.00 0.67
N VAL A 190 3.39 4.74 0.69
CA VAL A 190 2.71 3.68 1.43
C VAL A 190 2.75 3.96 2.94
N SER A 191 3.85 4.49 3.46
CA SER A 191 3.98 4.82 4.88
C SER A 191 2.94 5.86 5.34
N GLU A 192 2.70 6.91 4.54
CA GLU A 192 1.66 7.92 4.85
C GLU A 192 0.25 7.35 4.69
N LEU A 193 0.00 6.62 3.60
CA LEU A 193 -1.28 5.95 3.35
C LEU A 193 -1.67 5.07 4.55
N LEU A 194 -0.76 4.19 4.98
CA LEU A 194 -1.01 3.31 6.13
C LEU A 194 -1.16 4.11 7.43
N ARG A 195 -0.43 5.20 7.63
CA ARG A 195 -0.60 6.08 8.79
C ARG A 195 -1.95 6.79 8.82
N GLN A 196 -2.64 6.96 7.70
CA GLN A 196 -3.99 7.52 7.71
C GLN A 196 -5.07 6.46 7.92
N VAL A 197 -4.79 5.21 7.56
CA VAL A 197 -5.75 4.11 7.67
C VAL A 197 -5.68 3.39 9.02
N ILE A 198 -4.48 3.16 9.54
CA ILE A 198 -4.24 2.21 10.63
C ILE A 198 -4.42 2.79 12.05
N PRO A 199 -3.97 4.02 12.39
CA PRO A 199 -4.07 4.54 13.76
C PRO A 199 -5.46 4.55 14.42
N PRO A 200 -6.58 4.71 13.69
CA PRO A 200 -7.90 4.57 14.31
C PRO A 200 -8.21 3.17 14.85
N ILE A 201 -7.45 2.14 14.46
CA ILE A 201 -7.75 0.74 14.74
C ILE A 201 -7.15 0.33 16.09
N HIS A 202 -7.98 0.33 17.12
CA HIS A 202 -7.65 -0.20 18.44
C HIS A 202 -8.60 -1.33 18.79
N SER A 203 -8.04 -2.48 19.14
CA SER A 203 -8.81 -3.64 19.59
C SER A 203 -8.73 -3.76 21.11
N GLY A 204 -9.82 -3.41 21.80
CA GLY A 204 -9.84 -3.32 23.27
C GLY A 204 -8.94 -2.20 23.80
N LYS A 205 -8.30 -2.43 24.96
CA LYS A 205 -7.47 -1.41 25.64
C LYS A 205 -6.02 -1.35 25.17
N THR A 206 -5.48 -2.46 24.67
CA THR A 206 -4.04 -2.60 24.38
C THR A 206 -3.75 -3.15 22.99
N GLY A 207 -4.78 -3.56 22.23
CA GLY A 207 -4.61 -4.07 20.88
C GLY A 207 -4.33 -2.95 19.90
N TYR A 208 -3.41 -3.21 18.99
CA TYR A 208 -3.00 -2.30 17.93
C TYR A 208 -2.91 -3.07 16.61
N ALA A 209 -2.98 -2.34 15.51
CA ALA A 209 -2.85 -2.90 14.17
C ALA A 209 -1.43 -2.75 13.62
N TRP A 210 -1.04 -3.69 12.77
CA TRP A 210 0.20 -3.69 11.98
C TRP A 210 -0.11 -4.17 10.57
N VAL A 211 0.80 -3.92 9.63
CA VAL A 211 0.65 -4.34 8.23
C VAL A 211 1.95 -4.99 7.77
N LEU A 212 1.81 -6.11 7.06
CA LEU A 212 2.90 -6.88 6.46
C LEU A 212 2.72 -6.94 4.96
N ASP A 213 3.83 -7.05 4.22
CA ASP A 213 3.79 -7.52 2.84
C ASP A 213 3.78 -9.06 2.77
N ALA A 214 3.64 -9.61 1.56
CA ALA A 214 3.65 -11.05 1.32
C ALA A 214 4.99 -11.74 1.67
N SER A 215 6.06 -10.96 1.85
CA SER A 215 7.39 -11.45 2.28
C SER A 215 7.57 -11.36 3.80
N ALA A 216 6.50 -11.06 4.55
CA ALA A 216 6.49 -10.86 5.99
C ALA A 216 7.34 -9.66 6.48
N ILE A 217 7.55 -8.65 5.64
CA ILE A 217 8.19 -7.39 6.03
C ILE A 217 7.13 -6.43 6.59
N PHE A 218 7.42 -5.77 7.71
CA PHE A 218 6.53 -4.75 8.26
C PHE A 218 6.49 -3.50 7.38
N LEU A 219 5.29 -3.20 6.88
CA LEU A 219 5.00 -1.94 6.19
C LEU A 219 4.51 -0.86 7.17
N HIS A 220 3.82 -1.28 8.23
CA HIS A 220 3.40 -0.41 9.32
C HIS A 220 3.43 -1.15 10.66
N HIS A 221 3.95 -0.48 11.68
CA HIS A 221 3.96 -0.99 13.05
C HIS A 221 4.03 0.19 14.03
N PRO A 222 3.32 0.18 15.19
CA PRO A 222 3.40 1.27 16.17
C PRO A 222 4.82 1.51 16.70
N GLU A 223 5.58 0.44 16.86
CA GLU A 223 7.02 0.50 17.08
C GLU A 223 7.76 0.72 15.74
N SER A 224 8.16 1.96 15.48
CA SER A 224 8.77 2.38 14.21
C SER A 224 10.05 1.65 13.82
N SER A 225 10.80 1.10 14.79
CA SER A 225 12.01 0.32 14.51
C SER A 225 11.73 -1.03 13.84
N PHE A 226 10.47 -1.49 13.79
CA PHE A 226 10.11 -2.74 13.13
C PHE A 226 9.83 -2.55 11.64
N ILE A 227 9.52 -1.33 11.20
CA ILE A 227 9.18 -1.04 9.80
C ILE A 227 10.38 -1.32 8.91
N GLY A 228 10.17 -2.13 7.87
CA GLY A 228 11.20 -2.59 6.94
C GLY A 228 11.98 -3.83 7.38
N GLU A 229 11.67 -4.38 8.55
CA GLU A 229 12.31 -5.59 9.06
C GLU A 229 11.37 -6.81 8.93
N ASN A 230 11.96 -8.00 8.86
CA ASN A 230 11.20 -9.24 8.78
C ASN A 230 10.53 -9.58 10.13
N ALA A 231 9.24 -9.89 10.09
CA ALA A 231 8.41 -10.11 11.28
C ALA A 231 8.82 -11.31 12.13
N PHE A 232 9.51 -12.30 11.54
CA PHE A 232 9.99 -13.50 12.24
C PHE A 232 11.36 -13.30 12.89
N GLU A 233 12.13 -12.33 12.43
CA GLU A 233 13.49 -12.05 12.91
C GLU A 233 13.48 -10.97 13.99
N ILE A 234 12.85 -9.82 13.71
CA ILE A 234 12.97 -8.62 14.55
C ILE A 234 12.33 -8.79 15.94
N ARG A 235 11.25 -9.59 16.03
CA ARG A 235 10.56 -9.85 17.30
C ARG A 235 11.39 -10.69 18.26
N ASN A 236 12.05 -11.73 17.74
CA ASN A 236 12.95 -12.59 18.52
C ASN A 236 14.18 -11.83 19.02
N GLN A 237 14.74 -10.95 18.17
CA GLN A 237 15.88 -10.12 18.55
C GLN A 237 15.54 -9.15 19.67
N ARG A 238 14.34 -8.56 19.66
CA ARG A 238 13.93 -7.57 20.67
C ARG A 238 13.52 -8.19 22.00
N ASN A 239 12.89 -9.36 21.99
CA ASN A 239 12.54 -10.03 23.24
C ASN A 239 12.48 -11.55 23.11
N ALA A 240 13.66 -12.19 23.15
CA ALA A 240 13.81 -13.64 23.10
C ALA A 240 13.11 -14.40 24.25
N SER A 241 12.67 -13.71 25.31
CA SER A 241 11.99 -14.32 26.46
C SER A 241 10.49 -14.59 26.21
N ILE A 242 9.90 -14.02 25.16
CA ILE A 242 8.50 -14.23 24.79
C ILE A 242 8.44 -15.25 23.65
N SER A 243 7.61 -16.28 23.83
CA SER A 243 7.34 -17.23 22.75
C SER A 243 6.45 -16.59 21.69
N PHE A 244 6.99 -16.44 20.48
CA PHE A 244 6.25 -16.00 19.30
C PHE A 244 5.74 -17.16 18.44
N VAL A 245 5.78 -18.41 18.94
CA VAL A 245 5.44 -19.60 18.15
C VAL A 245 4.02 -19.53 17.58
N GLN A 246 3.02 -19.24 18.42
CA GLN A 246 1.62 -19.17 17.99
C GLN A 246 1.37 -18.04 16.98
N ILE A 247 1.93 -16.85 17.23
CA ILE A 247 1.72 -15.72 16.31
C ILE A 247 2.45 -15.93 14.98
N ASN A 248 3.63 -16.55 15.00
CA ASN A 248 4.36 -16.91 13.79
C ASN A 248 3.63 -17.99 12.98
N GLN A 249 2.96 -18.93 13.66
CA GLN A 249 2.15 -19.95 13.01
C GLN A 249 0.96 -19.31 12.30
N ILE A 250 0.15 -18.52 13.01
CA ILE A 250 -0.99 -17.79 12.42
C ILE A 250 -0.54 -16.92 11.24
N GLN A 251 0.60 -16.24 11.36
CA GLN A 251 1.13 -15.43 10.28
C GLN A 251 1.48 -16.24 9.03
N ARG A 252 2.14 -17.40 9.17
CA ARG A 252 2.54 -18.23 8.02
C ARG A 252 1.39 -19.00 7.40
N GLU A 253 0.52 -19.56 8.24
CA GLU A 253 -0.50 -20.53 7.83
C GLU A 253 -1.80 -19.86 7.43
N GLU A 254 -2.10 -18.68 7.99
CA GLU A 254 -3.34 -17.95 7.72
C GLU A 254 -3.04 -16.63 6.99
N MET A 255 -2.33 -15.69 7.63
CA MET A 255 -2.23 -14.32 7.10
C MET A 255 -1.49 -14.19 5.77
N LEU A 256 -0.42 -14.97 5.55
CA LEU A 256 0.40 -14.90 4.34
C LEU A 256 -0.14 -15.76 3.18
N GLN A 257 -1.14 -16.61 3.42
CA GLN A 257 -1.75 -17.45 2.38
C GLN A 257 -2.89 -16.73 1.62
N GLY A 258 -3.39 -15.61 2.17
CA GLY A 258 -4.52 -14.85 1.62
C GLY A 258 -5.86 -15.33 2.16
#